data_AF-A0A2V8QQ94-F1
#
_entry.id   AF-A0A2V8QQ94-F1
#
_cell.length_a   1.000
_cell.length_b   1.000
_cell.length_c   1.000
_cell.angle_alpha   90.00
_cell.angle_beta   90.00
_cell.angle_gamma   90.00
#
_symmetry.space_group_name_H-M   'P 1'
#
loop_
_entity.id
_entity.type
_entity.pdbx_description
1 polymer ?
#
loop_
_entity_poly.entity_id
_entity_poly.type
_entity_poly.pdbx_seq_one_letter_code
_entity_poly.pdbx_strand_id
1 'polypeptide(L)'
;MAAPNIETIVSLSKRRGFVFPSSEIYGGLGSAWDYGPLGVELCNNVKQAWWRWMVHERDDMEGIDSSIILNRTVWKYSGHEDTFSDPLVDCKECKSRFRADKLLEEGVA
;
A
#
# COMPACT_ATOMS: atom_id res chain seq x y z
N MET A 1 20.84 7.89 -14.14
CA MET A 1 20.09 7.21 -15.22
C MET A 1 18.81 6.65 -14.63
N ALA A 2 17.73 6.62 -15.40
CA ALA A 2 16.50 5.95 -14.98
C ALA A 2 16.70 4.43 -14.89
N ALA A 3 15.95 3.76 -14.01
CA ALA A 3 15.99 2.30 -13.92
C ALA A 3 15.33 1.68 -15.16
N PRO A 4 15.87 0.57 -15.71
CA PRO A 4 15.37 -0.04 -16.94
C PRO A 4 14.06 -0.81 -16.74
N ASN A 5 13.79 -1.33 -15.53
CA ASN A 5 12.58 -2.08 -15.17
C ASN A 5 12.38 -2.13 -13.66
N ILE A 6 11.22 -2.65 -13.22
CA ILE A 6 10.84 -2.72 -11.81
C ILE A 6 11.69 -3.73 -11.02
N GLU A 7 12.13 -4.82 -11.65
CA GLU A 7 12.94 -5.86 -11.03
C GLU A 7 14.28 -5.30 -10.55
N THR A 8 14.87 -4.39 -11.32
CA THR A 8 16.09 -3.67 -10.94
C THR A 8 15.88 -2.86 -9.66
N ILE A 9 14.74 -2.19 -9.53
CA ILE A 9 14.39 -1.38 -8.35
C ILE A 9 14.16 -2.29 -7.15
N VAL A 10 13.37 -3.35 -7.30
CA VAL A 10 13.08 -4.33 -6.23
C VAL A 10 14.37 -4.97 -5.70
N SER A 11 15.27 -5.38 -6.60
CA SER A 11 16.58 -5.96 -6.25
C SER A 11 17.44 -4.98 -5.45
N LEU A 12 17.49 -3.72 -5.88
CA LEU A 12 18.24 -2.67 -5.18
C LEU A 12 17.65 -2.39 -3.79
N SER A 13 16.32 -2.23 -3.71
CA SER A 13 15.61 -1.92 -2.47
C SER A 13 15.86 -2.96 -1.40
N LYS A 14 15.79 -4.25 -1.76
CA LYS A 14 16.11 -5.36 -0.86
C LYS A 14 17.60 -5.37 -0.47
N ARG A 15 18.51 -5.25 -1.45
CA ARG A 15 19.97 -5.34 -1.21
C ARG A 15 20.52 -4.17 -0.39
N ARG A 16 19.89 -3.00 -0.44
CA ARG A 16 20.39 -1.77 0.20
C ARG A 16 19.62 -1.37 1.46
N GLY A 17 18.63 -2.15 1.89
CA GLY A 17 17.90 -1.85 3.13
C GLY A 17 16.89 -0.73 2.99
N PHE A 18 16.19 -0.66 1.85
CA PHE A 18 15.03 0.20 1.69
C PHE A 18 13.75 -0.50 2.12
N VAL A 19 13.39 -1.62 1.48
CA VAL A 19 12.12 -2.32 1.72
C VAL A 19 12.34 -3.83 1.68
N PHE A 20 11.71 -4.53 2.60
CA PHE A 20 11.72 -5.99 2.72
C PHE A 20 10.29 -6.56 2.73
N PRO A 21 10.04 -7.76 2.20
CA PRO A 21 8.79 -8.48 2.47
C PRO A 21 8.61 -8.67 3.97
N SER A 22 7.46 -8.29 4.51
CA SER A 22 7.24 -8.44 5.95
C SER A 22 7.18 -9.92 6.33
N SER A 23 7.74 -10.28 7.49
CA SER A 23 7.80 -11.67 7.97
C SER A 23 8.51 -12.64 6.99
N GLU A 24 9.51 -12.15 6.25
CA GLU A 24 10.21 -12.92 5.19
C GLU A 24 10.68 -14.32 5.66
N ILE A 25 11.28 -14.41 6.85
CA ILE A 25 11.81 -15.68 7.39
C ILE A 25 10.71 -16.71 7.73
N TYR A 26 9.44 -16.28 7.74
CA TYR A 26 8.27 -17.13 7.99
C TYR A 26 7.42 -17.36 6.74
N GLY A 27 7.95 -17.05 5.55
CA GLY A 27 7.24 -17.23 4.27
C GLY A 27 6.57 -15.96 3.74
N GLY A 28 6.71 -14.83 4.44
CA GLY A 28 6.16 -13.55 4.04
C GLY A 28 4.67 -13.39 4.38
N LEU A 29 4.22 -12.15 4.40
CA LEU A 29 2.80 -11.81 4.48
C LEU A 29 2.41 -11.02 3.23
N GLY A 30 1.42 -11.55 2.50
CA GLY A 30 0.89 -10.89 1.30
C GLY A 30 0.45 -9.46 1.61
N SER A 31 0.86 -8.53 0.74
CA SER A 31 0.55 -7.09 0.88
C SER A 31 1.12 -6.40 2.12
N ALA A 32 2.15 -6.95 2.76
CA ALA A 32 2.85 -6.33 3.89
C ALA A 32 4.37 -6.22 3.65
N TRP A 33 4.94 -5.08 4.03
CA TRP A 33 6.36 -4.77 3.85
C TRP A 33 6.94 -3.99 5.02
N ASP A 34 8.22 -4.24 5.31
CA ASP A 34 8.96 -3.56 6.36
C ASP A 34 9.98 -2.60 5.73
N TYR A 35 10.04 -1.36 6.23
CA TYR A 35 11.04 -0.38 5.81
C TYR A 35 12.35 -0.59 6.56
N GLY A 36 13.43 -0.79 5.80
CA GLY A 36 14.79 -0.87 6.34
C GLY A 36 15.38 0.50 6.67
N PRO A 37 16.65 0.56 7.12
CA PRO A 37 17.28 1.80 7.57
C PRO A 37 17.26 2.94 6.54
N LEU A 38 17.55 2.67 5.26
CA LEU A 38 17.48 3.72 4.23
C LEU A 38 16.04 4.02 3.81
N GLY A 39 15.16 3.03 3.91
CA GLY A 39 13.75 3.17 3.54
C GLY A 39 12.97 4.05 4.51
N VAL A 40 13.21 3.89 5.82
CA VAL A 40 12.54 4.71 6.84
C VAL A 40 12.96 6.18 6.73
N GLU A 41 14.24 6.45 6.49
CA GLU A 41 14.75 7.81 6.25
C GLU A 41 14.12 8.43 5.00
N LEU A 42 14.08 7.69 3.89
CA LEU A 42 13.43 8.16 2.67
C LEU A 42 11.93 8.44 2.88
N CYS A 43 11.22 7.51 3.53
CA CYS A 43 9.80 7.63 3.83
C CYS A 43 9.52 8.86 4.72
N ASN A 44 10.32 9.07 5.76
CA ASN A 44 10.21 10.22 6.65
C ASN A 44 10.50 11.53 5.91
N ASN A 45 11.54 11.58 5.08
CA ASN A 45 11.88 12.77 4.30
C ASN A 45 10.74 13.17 3.35
N VAL A 46 10.10 12.20 2.68
CA VAL A 46 8.95 12.46 1.80
C VAL A 46 7.76 12.98 2.61
N LYS A 47 7.44 12.34 3.75
CA LYS A 47 6.35 12.79 4.64
C LYS A 47 6.57 14.21 5.15
N GLN A 48 7.79 14.53 5.61
CA GLN A 48 8.14 15.86 6.11
C GLN A 48 8.08 16.93 5.02
N ALA A 49 8.59 16.64 3.83
CA ALA A 49 8.51 17.54 2.69
C ALA A 49 7.06 17.84 2.31
N TRP A 50 6.21 16.81 2.26
CA TRP A 50 4.79 16.94 1.97
C TRP A 50 4.06 17.75 3.05
N TRP A 51 4.32 17.45 4.33
CA TRP A 51 3.69 18.14 5.45
C TRP A 51 4.05 19.62 5.48
N ARG A 52 5.32 19.95 5.25
CA ARG A 52 5.74 21.35 5.13
C ARG A 52 5.00 22.06 4.00
N TRP A 53 4.96 21.47 2.81
CA TRP A 53 4.34 22.07 1.64
C TRP A 53 2.83 22.25 1.79
N MET A 54 2.13 21.25 2.32
CA MET A 54 0.67 21.27 2.40
C MET A 54 0.12 21.96 3.65
N VAL A 55 0.84 21.92 4.78
CA VAL A 55 0.33 22.43 6.06
C VAL A 55 1.06 23.71 6.46
N HIS A 56 2.39 23.73 6.46
CA HIS A 56 3.13 24.90 6.96
C HIS A 56 3.20 26.07 5.97
N GLU A 57 3.26 25.77 4.67
CA GLU A 57 3.39 26.79 3.60
C GLU A 57 2.03 27.33 3.11
N ARG A 58 0.92 26.86 3.70
CA ARG A 58 -0.45 27.27 3.33
C ARG A 58 -1.17 27.85 4.53
N ASP A 59 -1.93 28.92 4.31
CA ASP A 59 -2.72 29.59 5.35
C ASP A 59 -4.13 29.00 5.52
N ASP A 60 -4.46 27.91 4.82
CA ASP A 60 -5.81 27.35 4.70
C ASP A 60 -5.89 25.85 5.01
N MET A 61 -4.88 25.29 5.66
CA MET A 61 -4.78 23.86 5.96
C MET A 61 -4.43 23.61 7.43
N GLU A 62 -5.17 22.70 8.07
CA GLU A 62 -4.98 22.32 9.47
C GLU A 62 -4.53 20.86 9.59
N GLY A 63 -3.49 20.63 10.41
CA GLY A 63 -2.98 19.30 10.68
C GLY A 63 -3.77 18.59 11.78
N ILE A 64 -4.18 17.34 11.54
CA ILE A 64 -4.80 16.48 12.55
C ILE A 64 -4.17 15.09 12.55
N ASP A 65 -4.19 14.42 13.70
CA ASP A 65 -3.83 13.00 13.85
C ASP A 65 -4.97 12.27 14.57
N SER A 66 -5.45 11.17 13.98
CA SER A 66 -6.68 10.48 14.39
C SER A 66 -6.44 8.99 14.63
N SER A 67 -7.28 8.36 15.43
CA SER A 67 -7.16 6.92 15.72
C SER A 67 -7.49 6.05 14.50
N ILE A 68 -6.73 4.98 14.28
CA ILE A 68 -6.97 3.99 13.22
C ILE A 68 -8.26 3.18 13.50
N ILE A 69 -8.52 2.84 14.76
CA ILE A 69 -9.73 2.12 15.15
C ILE A 69 -10.87 3.12 15.30
N LEU A 70 -11.94 2.93 14.51
CA LEU A 70 -13.11 3.80 14.49
C LEU A 70 -14.37 3.05 14.90
N ASN A 71 -15.37 3.77 15.41
CA ASN A 71 -16.69 3.22 15.65
C ASN A 71 -17.32 2.76 14.32
N ARG A 72 -17.96 1.58 14.30
CA ARG A 72 -18.62 1.02 13.10
C ARG A 72 -19.53 2.01 12.38
N THR A 73 -20.23 2.85 13.13
CA THR A 73 -21.17 3.85 12.63
C THR A 73 -20.52 4.84 11.63
N VAL A 74 -19.22 5.12 11.78
CA VAL A 74 -18.45 5.94 10.82
C VAL A 74 -18.34 5.25 9.46
N TRP A 75 -18.01 3.96 9.45
CA TRP A 75 -17.91 3.17 8.21
C TRP A 75 -19.26 3.01 7.51
N LYS A 76 -20.33 2.88 8.29
CA LYS A 76 -21.70 2.83 7.76
C LYS A 76 -22.09 4.13 7.07
N TYR A 77 -22.02 5.27 7.78
CA TYR A 77 -22.51 6.53 7.23
C TYR A 77 -21.58 7.18 6.20
N SER A 78 -20.31 6.77 6.15
CA SER A 78 -19.42 7.11 5.03
C SER A 78 -19.66 6.24 3.79
N GLY A 79 -20.50 5.21 3.87
CA GLY A 79 -20.84 4.30 2.76
C GLY A 79 -19.80 3.20 2.51
N HIS A 80 -18.68 3.18 3.24
CA HIS A 80 -17.65 2.15 3.08
C HIS A 80 -18.18 0.75 3.36
N GLU A 81 -19.10 0.61 4.32
CA GLU A 81 -19.71 -0.68 4.65
C GLU A 81 -20.44 -1.32 3.44
N ASP A 82 -21.07 -0.49 2.60
CA ASP A 82 -21.89 -0.98 1.49
C ASP A 82 -21.12 -1.05 0.16
N THR A 83 -20.04 -0.27 0.01
CA THR A 83 -19.42 -0.02 -1.30
C THR A 83 -17.93 -0.33 -1.41
N PHE A 84 -17.21 -0.46 -0.29
CA PHE A 84 -15.75 -0.68 -0.31
C PHE A 84 -15.41 -2.17 -0.47
N SER A 85 -15.74 -2.73 -1.63
CA SER A 85 -15.50 -4.13 -1.99
C SER A 85 -15.13 -4.28 -3.45
N ASP A 86 -14.23 -5.22 -3.75
CA ASP A 86 -13.89 -5.61 -5.12
C ASP A 86 -14.58 -6.94 -5.52
N PRO A 87 -14.98 -7.12 -6.79
CA PRO A 87 -15.55 -8.38 -7.26
C PRO A 87 -14.49 -9.48 -7.30
N LEU A 88 -14.77 -10.61 -6.65
CA LEU A 88 -13.89 -11.77 -6.58
C LEU A 88 -14.52 -12.97 -7.30
N VAL A 89 -13.67 -13.77 -7.95
CA VAL A 89 -14.03 -15.05 -8.57
C VAL A 89 -13.16 -16.17 -8.03
N ASP A 90 -13.74 -17.36 -7.92
CA ASP A 90 -13.07 -18.55 -7.39
C ASP A 90 -12.89 -19.59 -8.49
N CYS A 91 -11.65 -20.06 -8.69
CA CYS A 91 -11.40 -21.21 -9.56
C CYS A 91 -11.75 -22.50 -8.82
N LYS A 92 -12.71 -23.27 -9.35
CA LYS A 92 -13.18 -24.52 -8.71
C LYS A 92 -12.14 -25.64 -8.73
N GLU A 93 -11.18 -25.59 -9.64
CA GLU A 93 -10.13 -26.61 -9.80
C GLU A 93 -8.95 -26.34 -8.87
N CYS A 94 -8.31 -25.17 -9.00
CA CYS A 94 -7.13 -24.83 -8.19
C CYS A 94 -7.46 -24.22 -6.82
N LYS A 95 -8.75 -24.01 -6.51
CA LYS A 95 -9.25 -23.43 -5.25
C LYS A 95 -8.68 -22.05 -4.91
N SER A 96 -8.13 -21.36 -5.90
CA SER A 96 -7.58 -20.01 -5.75
C SER A 96 -8.64 -18.96 -6.03
N ARG A 97 -8.50 -17.82 -5.36
CA ARG A 97 -9.39 -16.66 -5.46
C ARG A 97 -8.69 -15.53 -6.19
N PHE A 98 -9.40 -14.90 -7.11
CA PHE A 98 -8.86 -13.86 -7.98
C PHE A 98 -9.79 -12.65 -8.01
N ARG A 99 -9.20 -11.49 -8.30
CA ARG A 99 -9.93 -10.28 -8.63
C ARG A 99 -10.46 -10.35 -10.06
N ALA A 100 -11.77 -10.19 -10.23
CA ALA A 100 -12.43 -10.37 -11.52
C ALA A 100 -11.95 -9.35 -12.56
N ASP A 101 -11.74 -8.11 -12.13
CA ASP A 101 -11.24 -7.02 -12.98
C ASP A 101 -9.82 -7.30 -13.50
N LYS A 102 -8.95 -7.89 -12.67
CA LYS A 102 -7.58 -8.24 -13.08
C LYS A 102 -7.52 -9.34 -14.12
N LEU A 103 -8.37 -10.37 -14.01
CA LEU A 103 -8.43 -11.42 -15.04
C LEU A 103 -8.88 -10.88 -16.40
N LEU A 104 -9.82 -9.93 -16.39
CA LEU A 104 -10.30 -9.26 -17.61
C LEU A 104 -9.20 -8.38 -18.25
N GLU A 105 -8.45 -7.62 -17.43
CA GLU A 105 -7.32 -6.82 -17.89
C GLU A 105 -6.20 -7.68 -18.51
N GLU A 106 -5.92 -8.83 -17.92
CA GLU A 106 -4.87 -9.76 -18.37
C GLU A 106 -5.32 -10.63 -19.58
N GLY A 107 -6.61 -10.59 -19.95
CA GLY A 107 -7.16 -11.39 -21.04
C GLY A 107 -7.28 -12.89 -20.72
N VAL A 108 -7.38 -13.24 -19.44
CA VAL A 108 -7.40 -14.63 -18.92
C VAL A 108 -8.79 -15.03 -18.41
N ALA A 109 -9.84 -14.31 -18.82
CA ALA A 109 -11.23 -14.55 -18.42
C ALA A 109 -11.92 -15.66 -19.22
#